data_AF-A0A9D5UZL8-F1
#
_entry.id   AF-A0A9D5UZL8-F1
#
_cell.length_a   1.000
_cell.length_b   1.000
_cell.length_c   1.000
_cell.angle_alpha   90.00
_cell.angle_beta   90.00
_cell.angle_gamma   90.00
#
_symmetry.space_group_name_H-M   'P 1'
#
loop_
_entity.id
_entity.type
_entity.pdbx_description
1 polymer ?
#
loop_
_entity_poly.entity_id
_entity_poly.type
_entity_poly.pdbx_seq_one_letter_code
_entity_poly.pdbx_strand_id
1 'polypeptide(L)'
;MNHPSQWIHRYKGAAFWLMWWSLLCISGQAQGVSNADYTALPPTMPAMVDPNVMLNLSVETPMQGAAYNDQPDGATCSGRISDGGGTVGICYSHANEYIGYFDPAKCYTYVNSRFEPAAAASSHQCSGQWSGNFLNWATMTAIDEFRWALTGGNRQTDTTALTVLERGNMGLGKGDSWYPVKMITATSNVAPSTVSPYSDSKIYIYNHGYQMDVGTSWGGSEKAANLYVRVKVCDTGVALEDNCVDYGSYYKPQGLIQDNAYRMRFALMSYTLDSGQSRDGGVLRANMKYVGPYRPATGGGLEVNPYAEFGSDGIFVDNPDQVTLTGGVGNSGVINYLNRFGSNGYKSYDPIGELFYECINYFKNRGPTRGAFPVCPRPLRH
;
A
#
# COMPACT_ATOMS: atom_id res chain seq x y z
N MET A 1 11.77 69.51 -56.61
CA MET A 1 10.96 70.64 -57.12
C MET A 1 10.50 71.48 -55.94
N ASN A 2 10.24 72.76 -56.17
CA ASN A 2 10.26 73.83 -55.17
C ASN A 2 9.18 73.77 -54.07
N HIS A 3 9.54 74.34 -52.92
CA HIS A 3 8.73 75.12 -51.94
C HIS A 3 7.59 75.98 -52.55
N PRO A 4 6.69 76.62 -51.76
CA PRO A 4 6.61 76.74 -50.28
C PRO A 4 5.33 76.02 -49.73
N SER A 5 4.67 76.30 -48.60
CA SER A 5 4.70 77.42 -47.63
C SER A 5 4.30 76.99 -46.20
N GLN A 6 3.62 77.88 -45.44
CA GLN A 6 3.13 77.69 -44.07
C GLN A 6 1.78 78.44 -43.91
N TRP A 7 0.98 78.14 -42.87
CA TRP A 7 0.73 79.07 -41.75
C TRP A 7 -0.13 78.41 -40.64
N ILE A 8 -0.07 79.02 -39.45
CA ILE A 8 -0.46 78.46 -38.15
C ILE A 8 -1.81 79.04 -37.66
N HIS A 9 -2.66 78.24 -36.98
CA HIS A 9 -3.17 78.61 -35.64
C HIS A 9 -4.05 77.55 -34.93
N ARG A 10 -3.68 77.28 -33.66
CA ARG A 10 -4.51 77.03 -32.45
C ARG A 10 -5.59 75.91 -32.56
N TYR A 11 -5.61 74.92 -31.69
CA TYR A 11 -6.17 75.06 -30.33
C TYR A 11 -5.76 73.91 -29.36
N LYS A 12 -5.37 74.31 -28.14
CA LYS A 12 -5.48 73.61 -26.83
C LYS A 12 -5.42 72.07 -26.75
N GLY A 13 -4.37 71.57 -26.12
CA GLY A 13 -4.33 70.25 -25.45
C GLY A 13 -3.22 70.25 -24.38
N ALA A 14 -3.56 69.96 -23.12
CA ALA A 14 -2.60 70.02 -22.02
C ALA A 14 -1.69 68.78 -22.00
N ALA A 15 -0.41 68.96 -21.73
CA ALA A 15 0.50 67.86 -21.46
C ALA A 15 0.24 67.31 -20.04
N PHE A 16 -0.25 66.08 -19.95
CA PHE A 16 -0.20 65.28 -18.73
C PHE A 16 0.22 63.85 -19.07
N TRP A 17 1.22 63.36 -18.34
CA TRP A 17 1.70 61.99 -18.41
C TRP A 17 0.60 61.00 -18.02
N LEU A 18 0.31 60.01 -18.86
CA LEU A 18 -0.48 58.85 -18.46
C LEU A 18 0.06 57.56 -19.10
N MET A 19 0.13 56.53 -18.27
CA MET A 19 0.68 55.20 -18.56
C MET A 19 -0.12 54.47 -19.65
N TRP A 20 0.56 53.66 -20.46
CA TRP A 20 -0.09 52.61 -21.25
C TRP A 20 0.14 51.24 -20.60
N TRP A 21 -0.96 50.54 -20.33
CA TRP A 21 -0.96 49.20 -19.77
C TRP A 21 -0.30 48.19 -20.71
N SER A 22 0.67 47.44 -20.19
CA SER A 22 0.95 46.08 -20.65
C SER A 22 0.34 45.12 -19.63
N LEU A 23 -0.72 44.42 -20.03
CA LEU A 23 -1.34 43.37 -19.22
C LEU A 23 -0.85 42.02 -19.74
N LEU A 24 0.21 41.46 -19.16
CA LEU A 24 0.58 40.06 -19.39
C LEU A 24 1.20 39.46 -18.13
N CYS A 25 0.45 38.53 -17.54
CA CYS A 25 0.82 37.56 -16.51
C CYS A 25 2.16 37.75 -15.76
N ILE A 26 2.09 38.35 -14.57
CA ILE A 26 3.04 37.99 -13.51
C ILE A 26 2.84 36.49 -13.26
N SER A 27 3.89 35.69 -13.46
CA SER A 27 3.96 34.32 -13.00
C SER A 27 4.06 34.29 -11.48
N GLY A 28 2.94 34.53 -10.81
CA GLY A 28 2.79 34.18 -9.41
C GLY A 28 3.08 32.69 -9.29
N GLN A 29 4.19 32.33 -8.67
CA GLN A 29 4.44 30.94 -8.31
C GLN A 29 3.31 30.52 -7.39
N ALA A 30 2.46 29.61 -7.85
CA ALA A 30 1.53 28.92 -6.99
C ALA A 30 2.38 28.10 -6.01
N GLN A 31 2.60 28.66 -4.81
CA GLN A 31 3.12 27.86 -3.72
C GLN A 31 2.09 26.76 -3.45
N GLY A 32 2.48 25.51 -3.69
CA GLY A 32 1.64 24.37 -3.36
C GLY A 32 1.35 24.41 -1.87
N VAL A 33 0.06 24.35 -1.51
CA VAL A 33 -0.37 24.38 -0.12
C VAL A 33 0.26 23.19 0.60
N SER A 34 1.05 23.48 1.63
CA SER A 34 1.74 22.51 2.45
C SER A 34 0.87 22.13 3.66
N ASN A 35 1.17 21.01 4.30
CA ASN A 35 0.48 20.65 5.56
C ASN A 35 0.69 21.70 6.67
N ALA A 36 1.74 22.55 6.59
CA ALA A 36 1.96 23.63 7.55
C ALA A 36 0.89 24.74 7.43
N ASP A 37 0.37 25.00 6.23
CA ASP A 37 -0.64 26.06 5.98
C ASP A 37 -2.00 25.75 6.62
N TYR A 38 -2.21 24.50 7.05
CA TYR A 38 -3.39 24.06 7.81
C TYR A 38 -3.15 23.92 9.33
N THR A 39 -1.95 24.22 9.84
CA THR A 39 -1.63 24.12 11.28
C THR A 39 -2.07 25.34 12.09
N ALA A 40 -3.37 25.62 12.08
CA ALA A 40 -3.99 26.59 12.98
C ALA A 40 -4.07 26.02 14.42
N LEU A 41 -2.96 26.09 15.17
CA LEU A 41 -2.94 25.75 16.60
C LEU A 41 -3.58 26.88 17.42
N PRO A 42 -4.68 26.64 18.17
CA PRO A 42 -5.26 27.66 19.04
C PRO A 42 -4.26 28.11 20.12
N PRO A 43 -4.14 29.42 20.43
CA PRO A 43 -3.18 29.95 21.42
C PRO A 43 -3.36 29.47 22.87
N THR A 44 -4.29 28.56 23.13
CA THR A 44 -4.74 28.15 24.47
C THR A 44 -4.85 26.62 24.65
N MET A 45 -4.32 25.79 23.74
CA MET A 45 -4.28 24.34 23.97
C MET A 45 -3.29 23.99 25.10
N PRO A 46 -3.73 23.49 26.28
CA PRO A 46 -2.84 23.25 27.42
C PRO A 46 -2.07 21.92 27.31
N ALA A 47 -2.42 21.09 26.34
CA ALA A 47 -1.75 19.84 25.99
C ALA A 47 -1.89 19.57 24.50
N MET A 48 -0.83 19.07 23.86
CA MET A 48 -0.97 18.36 22.59
C MET A 48 -1.80 17.10 22.84
N VAL A 49 -2.94 16.99 22.15
CA VAL A 49 -3.71 15.74 22.10
C VAL A 49 -3.30 14.99 20.84
N ASP A 50 -2.93 13.71 20.96
CA ASP A 50 -2.56 12.90 19.80
C ASP A 50 -3.71 12.83 18.79
N PRO A 51 -3.42 13.00 17.48
CA PRO A 51 -4.44 12.91 16.44
C PRO A 51 -5.11 11.54 16.40
N ASN A 52 -6.41 11.56 16.06
CA ASN A 52 -7.21 10.38 15.83
C ASN A 52 -7.30 10.11 14.31
N VAL A 53 -6.78 8.97 13.88
CA VAL A 53 -6.79 8.51 12.48
C VAL A 53 -7.85 7.43 12.32
N MET A 54 -8.79 7.62 11.41
CA MET A 54 -9.77 6.60 11.03
C MET A 54 -9.45 6.08 9.65
N LEU A 55 -9.03 4.82 9.57
CA LEU A 55 -8.86 4.12 8.31
C LEU A 55 -10.24 3.67 7.83
N ASN A 56 -10.66 4.24 6.71
CA ASN A 56 -11.92 3.90 6.05
C ASN A 56 -11.61 3.06 4.80
N LEU A 57 -11.92 1.76 4.85
CA LEU A 57 -11.50 0.80 3.83
C LEU A 57 -12.68 0.17 3.12
N SER A 58 -12.92 0.65 1.91
CA SER A 58 -13.60 -0.11 0.87
C SER A 58 -12.57 -1.05 0.22
N VAL A 59 -12.89 -2.35 0.12
CA VAL A 59 -12.03 -3.32 -0.59
C VAL A 59 -12.87 -4.15 -1.56
N GLU A 60 -12.66 -3.86 -2.84
CA GLU A 60 -13.30 -4.48 -3.99
C GLU A 60 -12.32 -5.42 -4.72
N THR A 61 -12.84 -6.29 -5.59
CA THR A 61 -12.07 -7.20 -6.44
C THR A 61 -10.86 -6.57 -7.17
N PRO A 62 -10.93 -5.35 -7.73
CA PRO A 62 -9.77 -4.73 -8.41
C PRO A 62 -8.54 -4.52 -7.53
N MET A 63 -8.67 -4.48 -6.19
CA MET A 63 -7.53 -4.35 -5.29
C MET A 63 -6.62 -5.60 -5.28
N GLN A 64 -7.10 -6.73 -5.82
CA GLN A 64 -6.28 -7.93 -6.08
C GLN A 64 -5.41 -7.80 -7.34
N GLY A 65 -5.56 -6.72 -8.12
CA GLY A 65 -4.80 -6.47 -9.32
C GLY A 65 -3.30 -6.26 -9.05
N ALA A 66 -2.50 -6.40 -10.11
CA ALA A 66 -1.05 -6.24 -10.02
C ALA A 66 -0.66 -4.84 -9.54
N ALA A 67 0.19 -4.76 -8.51
CA ALA A 67 0.78 -3.50 -8.04
C ALA A 67 1.46 -2.76 -9.21
N TYR A 68 2.25 -3.52 -9.96
CA TYR A 68 2.93 -3.08 -11.17
C TYR A 68 2.16 -3.55 -12.39
N ASN A 69 1.29 -2.69 -12.90
CA ASN A 69 0.52 -2.99 -14.11
C ASN A 69 1.34 -2.67 -15.37
N ASP A 70 1.16 -3.50 -16.41
CA ASP A 70 1.79 -3.32 -17.72
C ASP A 70 0.93 -2.43 -18.64
N GLN A 71 0.42 -1.30 -18.12
CA GLN A 71 -0.26 -0.31 -18.97
C GLN A 71 0.79 0.53 -19.71
N PRO A 72 0.56 0.91 -20.97
CA PRO A 72 1.50 1.73 -21.71
C PRO A 72 1.67 3.11 -21.05
N ASP A 73 2.90 3.46 -20.70
CA ASP A 73 3.27 4.71 -20.01
C ASP A 73 3.71 5.82 -20.98
N GLY A 74 3.87 5.50 -22.27
CA GLY A 74 4.40 6.41 -23.29
C GLY A 74 5.92 6.58 -23.27
N ALA A 75 6.65 5.83 -22.45
CA ALA A 75 8.09 5.94 -22.25
C ALA A 75 8.80 4.57 -22.17
N THR A 76 8.63 3.82 -21.07
CA THR A 76 9.38 2.59 -20.78
C THR A 76 8.57 1.31 -21.02
N CYS A 77 7.24 1.41 -20.96
CA CYS A 77 6.30 0.33 -21.15
C CYS A 77 5.49 0.59 -22.44
N SER A 78 5.67 -0.27 -23.46
CA SER A 78 4.80 -0.28 -24.65
C SER A 78 3.44 -0.93 -24.40
N GLY A 79 3.19 -1.39 -23.17
CA GLY A 79 1.97 -2.09 -22.76
C GLY A 79 2.07 -3.62 -22.89
N ARG A 80 0.94 -4.28 -22.64
CA ARG A 80 0.77 -5.74 -22.79
C ARG A 80 0.83 -6.16 -24.26
N ILE A 81 1.35 -7.34 -24.54
CA ILE A 81 1.39 -7.93 -25.90
C ILE A 81 0.60 -9.25 -25.97
N SER A 82 0.30 -9.71 -27.18
CA SER A 82 -0.19 -11.07 -27.40
C SER A 82 0.99 -12.03 -27.60
N ASP A 83 1.09 -13.09 -26.78
CA ASP A 83 2.07 -14.16 -26.97
C ASP A 83 1.47 -15.51 -26.57
N GLY A 84 1.80 -16.57 -27.32
CA GLY A 84 1.49 -17.97 -27.01
C GLY A 84 0.00 -18.39 -27.03
N GLY A 85 -0.93 -17.44 -27.02
CA GLY A 85 -2.37 -17.69 -26.99
C GLY A 85 -3.17 -16.71 -26.12
N GLY A 86 -2.53 -15.72 -25.49
CA GLY A 86 -3.23 -14.69 -24.74
C GLY A 86 -2.38 -13.45 -24.47
N THR A 87 -2.91 -12.58 -23.60
CA THR A 87 -2.30 -11.28 -23.27
C THR A 87 -1.30 -11.42 -22.13
N VAL A 88 -0.05 -11.00 -22.36
CA VAL A 88 1.03 -11.01 -21.36
C VAL A 88 1.55 -9.61 -21.05
N GLY A 89 1.88 -9.37 -19.78
CA GLY A 89 2.61 -8.21 -19.31
C GLY A 89 4.12 -8.38 -19.50
N ILE A 90 4.79 -7.40 -20.11
CA ILE A 90 6.22 -7.44 -20.45
C ILE A 90 7.02 -6.26 -19.92
N CYS A 91 6.43 -5.37 -19.12
CA CYS A 91 7.05 -4.08 -18.76
C CYS A 91 7.94 -4.15 -17.51
N TYR A 92 8.62 -5.28 -17.31
CA TYR A 92 9.71 -5.37 -16.36
C TYR A 92 10.95 -4.64 -16.90
N SER A 93 11.60 -3.85 -16.06
CA SER A 93 12.90 -3.25 -16.34
C SER A 93 13.79 -3.40 -15.11
N HIS A 94 14.93 -4.08 -15.26
CA HIS A 94 15.89 -4.20 -14.15
C HIS A 94 16.56 -2.86 -13.79
N ALA A 95 16.41 -1.82 -14.62
CA ALA A 95 16.86 -0.46 -14.30
C ALA A 95 15.90 0.28 -13.37
N ASN A 96 14.65 -0.18 -13.25
CA ASN A 96 13.66 0.36 -12.32
C ASN A 96 13.68 -0.46 -11.02
N GLU A 97 13.46 0.23 -9.91
CA GLU A 97 13.17 -0.39 -8.62
C GLU A 97 11.66 -0.62 -8.49
N TYR A 98 11.28 -1.83 -8.12
CA TYR A 98 9.93 -2.24 -7.78
C TYR A 98 9.94 -2.59 -6.29
N ILE A 99 9.34 -1.76 -5.45
CA ILE A 99 9.17 -2.00 -4.01
C ILE A 99 8.14 -3.10 -3.75
N GLY A 100 8.07 -3.59 -2.51
CA GLY A 100 7.12 -4.63 -2.10
C GLY A 100 7.67 -5.46 -0.94
N TYR A 101 7.17 -6.69 -0.77
CA TYR A 101 7.63 -7.58 0.30
C TYR A 101 9.06 -8.12 0.11
N PHE A 102 9.57 -8.13 -1.13
CA PHE A 102 10.95 -8.51 -1.39
C PHE A 102 11.85 -7.28 -1.39
N ASP A 103 13.02 -7.36 -0.77
CA ASP A 103 14.06 -6.34 -0.96
C ASP A 103 14.59 -6.38 -2.41
N PRO A 104 14.52 -5.26 -3.18
CA PRO A 104 15.00 -5.19 -4.56
C PRO A 104 16.50 -5.46 -4.71
N ALA A 105 17.29 -5.14 -3.69
CA ALA A 105 18.74 -5.30 -3.65
C ALA A 105 19.18 -6.71 -3.18
N LYS A 106 18.27 -7.68 -3.09
CA LYS A 106 18.57 -9.06 -2.67
C LYS A 106 18.22 -10.10 -3.74
N CYS A 107 18.99 -11.18 -3.71
CA CYS A 107 18.74 -12.43 -4.40
C CYS A 107 18.19 -13.48 -3.45
N TYR A 108 17.27 -14.31 -3.93
CA TYR A 108 16.50 -15.26 -3.14
C TYR A 108 16.59 -16.69 -3.69
N THR A 109 16.61 -17.66 -2.79
CA THR A 109 16.39 -19.08 -3.09
C THR A 109 15.05 -19.53 -2.55
N TYR A 110 14.33 -20.38 -3.30
CA TYR A 110 13.05 -20.93 -2.85
C TYR A 110 13.28 -22.25 -2.10
N VAL A 111 13.08 -22.22 -0.78
CA VAL A 111 13.31 -23.33 0.15
C VAL A 111 12.25 -23.31 1.25
N ASN A 112 11.91 -24.46 1.85
CA ASN A 112 10.96 -24.52 2.97
C ASN A 112 9.60 -23.83 2.69
N SER A 113 9.11 -23.92 1.45
CA SER A 113 7.88 -23.28 0.95
C SER A 113 7.83 -21.75 1.11
N ARG A 114 8.97 -21.09 0.97
CA ARG A 114 9.15 -19.63 0.96
C ARG A 114 10.40 -19.24 0.17
N PHE A 115 10.55 -17.96 -0.09
CA PHE A 115 11.80 -17.35 -0.53
C PHE A 115 12.63 -16.94 0.68
N GLU A 116 13.91 -17.29 0.68
CA GLU A 116 14.88 -16.84 1.68
C GLU A 116 16.00 -16.04 1.01
N PRO A 117 16.44 -14.91 1.60
CA PRO A 117 17.54 -14.12 1.05
C PRO A 117 18.84 -14.93 1.08
N ALA A 118 19.61 -14.85 0.00
CA ALA A 118 20.78 -15.70 -0.25
C ALA A 118 22.03 -14.91 -0.67
N ALA A 119 21.87 -13.75 -1.31
CA ALA A 119 22.97 -12.86 -1.70
C ALA A 119 22.45 -11.43 -1.95
N ALA A 120 23.36 -10.46 -2.08
CA ALA A 120 23.03 -9.15 -2.62
C ALA A 120 22.88 -9.21 -4.15
N ALA A 121 21.92 -8.48 -4.70
CA ALA A 121 21.72 -8.33 -6.14
C ALA A 121 22.66 -7.26 -6.72
N SER A 122 23.01 -7.42 -8.00
CA SER A 122 23.77 -6.42 -8.76
C SER A 122 22.87 -5.85 -9.86
N SER A 123 22.58 -4.55 -9.83
CA SER A 123 21.67 -3.90 -10.79
C SER A 123 20.32 -4.64 -10.94
N HIS A 124 19.76 -5.06 -9.80
CA HIS A 124 18.55 -5.87 -9.68
C HIS A 124 18.59 -7.26 -10.37
N GLN A 125 19.78 -7.77 -10.68
CA GLN A 125 19.99 -9.08 -11.29
C GLN A 125 20.65 -10.07 -10.32
N CYS A 126 20.27 -11.34 -10.49
CA CYS A 126 20.61 -12.49 -9.67
C CYS A 126 20.78 -13.72 -10.57
N SER A 127 22.02 -14.08 -10.92
CA SER A 127 22.26 -15.21 -11.81
C SER A 127 22.03 -16.54 -11.07
N GLY A 128 21.13 -17.38 -11.60
CA GLY A 128 20.79 -18.67 -10.99
C GLY A 128 19.97 -18.59 -9.70
N GLN A 129 19.48 -17.40 -9.33
CA GLN A 129 18.64 -17.13 -8.16
C GLN A 129 17.48 -16.21 -8.56
N TRP A 130 16.50 -16.04 -7.68
CA TRP A 130 15.42 -15.07 -7.92
C TRP A 130 15.86 -13.66 -7.53
N SER A 131 15.62 -12.68 -8.39
CA SER A 131 15.76 -11.26 -8.04
C SER A 131 14.54 -10.78 -7.23
N GLY A 132 14.76 -10.14 -6.09
CA GLY A 132 13.67 -9.55 -5.31
C GLY A 132 12.89 -8.49 -6.09
N ASN A 133 13.63 -7.65 -6.83
CA ASN A 133 13.06 -6.64 -7.72
C ASN A 133 12.13 -7.26 -8.78
N PHE A 134 12.54 -8.40 -9.35
CA PHE A 134 11.71 -9.15 -10.29
C PHE A 134 10.49 -9.77 -9.60
N LEU A 135 10.66 -10.38 -8.42
CA LEU A 135 9.55 -10.98 -7.67
C LEU A 135 8.51 -9.94 -7.27
N ASN A 136 8.90 -8.71 -6.91
CA ASN A 136 7.95 -7.63 -6.64
C ASN A 136 7.08 -7.32 -7.86
N TRP A 137 7.69 -7.01 -9.01
CA TRP A 137 6.97 -6.78 -10.28
C TRP A 137 6.10 -7.97 -10.72
N ALA A 138 6.60 -9.19 -10.52
CA ALA A 138 5.95 -10.40 -11.00
C ALA A 138 4.81 -10.89 -10.10
N THR A 139 4.79 -10.52 -8.81
CA THR A 139 3.91 -11.17 -7.81
C THR A 139 3.12 -10.23 -6.91
N MET A 140 3.54 -8.98 -6.66
CA MET A 140 2.80 -8.11 -5.72
C MET A 140 1.45 -7.66 -6.26
N THR A 141 0.47 -7.60 -5.38
CA THR A 141 -0.84 -6.97 -5.59
C THR A 141 -0.87 -5.59 -4.93
N ALA A 142 -1.80 -4.72 -5.34
CA ALA A 142 -1.97 -3.41 -4.70
C ALA A 142 -2.21 -3.48 -3.17
N ILE A 143 -2.74 -4.61 -2.68
CA ILE A 143 -2.96 -4.89 -1.25
C ILE A 143 -1.66 -5.17 -0.50
N ASP A 144 -0.67 -5.79 -1.15
CA ASP A 144 0.61 -6.10 -0.52
C ASP A 144 1.40 -4.83 -0.26
N GLU A 145 1.45 -3.91 -1.23
CA GLU A 145 2.07 -2.58 -1.08
C GLU A 145 1.42 -1.79 0.06
N PHE A 146 0.08 -1.78 0.11
CA PHE A 146 -0.68 -1.11 1.17
C PHE A 146 -0.39 -1.68 2.57
N ARG A 147 -0.26 -3.01 2.68
CA ARG A 147 0.12 -3.68 3.94
C ARG A 147 1.57 -3.42 4.31
N TRP A 148 2.48 -3.53 3.34
CA TRP A 148 3.89 -3.27 3.56
C TRP A 148 4.10 -1.86 4.12
N ALA A 149 3.52 -0.84 3.49
CA ALA A 149 3.62 0.54 3.93
C ALA A 149 2.96 0.82 5.30
N LEU A 150 1.76 0.28 5.58
CA LEU A 150 1.06 0.58 6.82
C LEU A 150 1.49 -0.26 8.03
N THR A 151 1.80 -1.54 7.83
CA THR A 151 1.99 -2.52 8.91
C THR A 151 3.32 -3.28 8.83
N GLY A 152 4.16 -3.05 7.82
CA GLY A 152 5.32 -3.90 7.53
C GLY A 152 4.96 -5.25 6.91
N GLY A 153 3.70 -5.40 6.45
CA GLY A 153 3.22 -6.59 5.74
C GLY A 153 2.44 -7.60 6.59
N ASN A 154 1.71 -8.48 5.90
CA ASN A 154 0.97 -9.58 6.52
C ASN A 154 1.93 -10.71 6.95
N ARG A 155 2.19 -10.82 8.25
CA ARG A 155 3.05 -11.86 8.83
C ARG A 155 2.28 -13.18 8.99
N GLN A 156 2.60 -14.18 8.17
CA GLN A 156 2.06 -15.54 8.28
C GLN A 156 2.78 -16.33 9.38
N THR A 157 4.07 -16.07 9.59
CA THR A 157 4.84 -16.55 10.75
C THR A 157 5.44 -15.34 11.45
N ASP A 158 5.21 -15.21 12.75
CA ASP A 158 5.72 -14.11 13.56
C ASP A 158 6.23 -14.62 14.92
N THR A 159 7.53 -14.94 14.98
CA THR A 159 8.20 -15.46 16.17
C THR A 159 9.56 -14.77 16.36
N THR A 160 10.17 -14.85 17.54
CA THR A 160 11.49 -14.27 17.79
C THR A 160 12.60 -14.83 16.87
N ALA A 161 12.45 -16.08 16.41
CA ALA A 161 13.42 -16.75 15.54
C ALA A 161 13.14 -16.60 14.03
N LEU A 162 11.90 -16.25 13.65
CA LEU A 162 11.47 -16.24 12.25
C LEU A 162 10.29 -15.30 12.02
N THR A 163 10.44 -14.41 11.03
CA THR A 163 9.37 -13.59 10.45
C THR A 163 9.19 -13.97 8.99
N VAL A 164 7.97 -14.30 8.57
CA VAL A 164 7.63 -14.59 7.16
C VAL A 164 6.40 -13.77 6.76
N LEU A 165 6.57 -12.93 5.74
CA LEU A 165 5.45 -12.23 5.09
C LEU A 165 4.77 -13.16 4.09
N GLU A 166 3.44 -13.05 3.96
CA GLU A 166 2.64 -13.75 2.96
C GLU A 166 1.73 -12.76 2.22
N ARG A 167 1.75 -12.83 0.89
CA ARG A 167 0.91 -12.03 -0.02
C ARG A 167 -0.59 -12.17 0.25
N GLY A 168 -1.39 -11.19 -0.17
CA GLY A 168 -2.85 -11.25 -0.17
C GLY A 168 -3.44 -12.35 -1.06
N ASN A 169 -4.63 -12.83 -0.71
CA ASN A 169 -5.29 -13.92 -1.43
C ASN A 169 -5.84 -13.45 -2.80
N MET A 170 -5.28 -13.97 -3.89
CA MET A 170 -5.79 -13.79 -5.24
C MET A 170 -6.89 -14.83 -5.57
N GLY A 171 -8.14 -14.47 -5.26
CA GLY A 171 -9.34 -15.14 -5.77
C GLY A 171 -9.64 -14.88 -7.26
N LEU A 172 -8.79 -14.11 -7.95
CA LEU A 172 -8.79 -13.98 -9.41
C LEU A 172 -8.31 -15.28 -10.07
N GLY A 173 -8.77 -15.55 -11.30
CA GLY A 173 -8.24 -16.64 -12.11
C GLY A 173 -6.80 -16.37 -12.58
N LYS A 174 -6.04 -17.44 -12.87
CA LYS A 174 -4.70 -17.32 -13.48
C LYS A 174 -4.78 -16.49 -14.77
N GLY A 175 -4.13 -15.32 -14.81
CA GLY A 175 -4.10 -14.45 -15.99
C GLY A 175 -5.34 -13.57 -16.20
N ASP A 176 -6.09 -13.28 -15.14
CA ASP A 176 -7.19 -12.31 -15.15
C ASP A 176 -6.78 -10.93 -15.72
N SER A 177 -7.74 -10.16 -16.26
CA SER A 177 -7.47 -8.82 -16.80
C SER A 177 -6.85 -7.83 -15.81
N TRP A 178 -7.14 -7.95 -14.51
CA TRP A 178 -6.56 -7.14 -13.43
C TRP A 178 -5.16 -7.62 -13.01
N TYR A 179 -4.85 -8.91 -13.23
CA TYR A 179 -3.52 -9.49 -13.00
C TYR A 179 -3.14 -10.41 -14.17
N PRO A 180 -2.73 -9.84 -15.32
CA PRO A 180 -2.39 -10.63 -16.49
C PRO A 180 -1.16 -11.50 -16.21
N VAL A 181 -0.99 -12.55 -17.01
CA VAL A 181 0.21 -13.38 -17.01
C VAL A 181 1.41 -12.49 -17.28
N LYS A 182 2.45 -12.57 -16.45
CA LYS A 182 3.70 -11.83 -16.65
C LYS A 182 4.64 -12.65 -17.51
N MET A 183 5.41 -12.04 -18.41
CA MET A 183 6.39 -12.74 -19.24
C MET A 183 7.72 -12.00 -19.25
N ILE A 184 8.82 -12.76 -19.16
CA ILE A 184 10.17 -12.25 -19.42
C ILE A 184 10.89 -13.03 -20.52
N THR A 185 11.63 -12.30 -21.36
CA THR A 185 12.45 -12.78 -22.47
C THR A 185 13.48 -11.73 -22.84
N ALA A 186 14.68 -12.17 -23.23
CA ALA A 186 15.80 -11.31 -23.59
C ALA A 186 15.48 -10.30 -24.72
N THR A 187 14.48 -10.60 -25.56
CA THR A 187 14.06 -9.75 -26.69
C THR A 187 13.06 -8.66 -26.32
N SER A 188 12.46 -8.71 -25.12
CA SER A 188 11.37 -7.80 -24.74
C SER A 188 11.63 -7.05 -23.44
N ASN A 189 12.43 -7.61 -22.53
CA ASN A 189 12.77 -6.96 -21.26
C ASN A 189 14.09 -7.45 -20.66
N VAL A 190 14.18 -8.73 -20.29
CA VAL A 190 15.28 -9.30 -19.52
C VAL A 190 15.42 -10.80 -19.79
N ALA A 191 16.64 -11.30 -19.83
CA ALA A 191 16.90 -12.73 -19.97
C ALA A 191 16.51 -13.47 -18.68
N PRO A 192 15.69 -14.55 -18.72
CA PRO A 192 15.25 -15.26 -17.52
C PRO A 192 16.37 -15.69 -16.56
N SER A 193 17.53 -16.06 -17.09
CA SER A 193 18.71 -16.49 -16.32
C SER A 193 19.39 -15.41 -15.48
N THR A 194 18.98 -14.13 -15.64
CA THR A 194 19.53 -12.99 -14.91
C THR A 194 18.64 -12.53 -13.75
N VAL A 195 17.41 -13.04 -13.62
CA VAL A 195 16.46 -12.66 -12.57
C VAL A 195 15.71 -13.85 -11.94
N SER A 196 15.98 -15.06 -12.43
CA SER A 196 15.38 -16.31 -11.97
C SER A 196 16.40 -17.46 -12.05
N PRO A 197 16.16 -18.60 -11.37
CA PRO A 197 16.99 -19.79 -11.48
C PRO A 197 16.87 -20.54 -12.83
N TYR A 198 16.17 -19.97 -13.82
CA TYR A 198 15.82 -20.65 -15.08
C TYR A 198 16.55 -20.08 -16.29
N SER A 199 17.08 -20.96 -17.14
CA SER A 199 17.83 -20.62 -18.34
C SER A 199 17.04 -20.75 -19.65
N ASP A 200 15.71 -20.89 -19.56
CA ASP A 200 14.82 -20.94 -20.73
C ASP A 200 14.84 -19.60 -21.47
N SER A 201 14.57 -19.61 -22.78
CA SER A 201 14.56 -18.39 -23.60
C SER A 201 13.47 -17.40 -23.20
N LYS A 202 12.35 -17.91 -22.68
CA LYS A 202 11.26 -17.14 -22.07
C LYS A 202 10.59 -17.92 -20.95
N ILE A 203 10.06 -17.21 -19.96
CA ILE A 203 9.18 -17.80 -18.93
C ILE A 203 7.94 -16.92 -18.70
N TYR A 204 6.86 -17.55 -18.26
CA TYR A 204 5.58 -16.95 -17.91
C TYR A 204 5.31 -17.15 -16.42
N ILE A 205 4.87 -16.11 -15.72
CA ILE A 205 4.45 -16.17 -14.31
C ILE A 205 2.94 -16.04 -14.23
N TYR A 206 2.31 -17.06 -13.62
CA TYR A 206 0.87 -17.12 -13.37
C TYR A 206 0.62 -16.96 -11.88
N ASN A 207 -0.16 -15.95 -11.48
CA ASN A 207 -0.49 -15.71 -10.07
C ASN A 207 -1.91 -16.17 -9.75
N HIS A 208 -2.09 -16.79 -8.59
CA HIS A 208 -3.37 -17.30 -8.06
C HIS A 208 -3.26 -17.58 -6.57
N GLY A 209 -4.35 -17.45 -5.81
CA GLY A 209 -4.36 -17.69 -4.36
C GLY A 209 -3.24 -16.93 -3.63
N TYR A 210 -2.41 -17.67 -2.91
CA TYR A 210 -1.19 -17.15 -2.27
C TYR A 210 0.08 -17.46 -3.10
N GLN A 211 -0.07 -18.08 -4.26
CA GLN A 211 0.98 -18.76 -5.01
C GLN A 211 1.27 -18.16 -6.39
N MET A 212 2.43 -18.51 -6.94
CA MET A 212 2.74 -18.33 -8.35
C MET A 212 3.15 -19.66 -8.98
N ASP A 213 2.93 -19.77 -10.28
CA ASP A 213 3.48 -20.82 -11.12
C ASP A 213 4.33 -20.23 -12.23
N VAL A 214 5.21 -21.06 -12.78
CA VAL A 214 6.15 -20.68 -13.83
C VAL A 214 5.99 -21.64 -15.00
N GLY A 215 5.62 -21.13 -16.17
CA GLY A 215 5.54 -21.88 -17.42
C GLY A 215 6.63 -21.49 -18.42
N THR A 216 6.90 -22.35 -19.39
CA THR A 216 7.80 -22.07 -20.55
C THR A 216 7.03 -21.91 -21.87
N SER A 217 5.73 -22.20 -21.87
CA SER A 217 4.79 -21.99 -22.96
C SER A 217 3.42 -21.60 -22.41
N TRP A 218 2.68 -20.77 -23.14
CA TRP A 218 1.33 -20.37 -22.76
C TRP A 218 0.40 -21.58 -22.64
N GLY A 219 -0.22 -21.78 -21.48
CA GLY A 219 -1.18 -22.86 -21.24
C GLY A 219 -0.59 -24.28 -21.30
N GLY A 220 0.74 -24.41 -21.37
CA GLY A 220 1.44 -25.69 -21.23
C GLY A 220 1.63 -26.09 -19.77
N SER A 221 2.22 -27.27 -19.55
CA SER A 221 2.58 -27.74 -18.21
C SER A 221 3.54 -26.79 -17.51
N GLU A 222 3.29 -26.54 -16.23
CA GLU A 222 4.12 -25.68 -15.40
C GLU A 222 5.52 -26.29 -15.16
N LYS A 223 6.57 -25.49 -15.39
CA LYS A 223 7.97 -25.79 -15.03
C LYS A 223 8.16 -25.86 -13.51
N ALA A 224 7.43 -25.02 -12.79
CA ALA A 224 7.26 -25.07 -11.35
C ALA A 224 5.87 -24.55 -10.98
N ALA A 225 5.19 -25.21 -10.05
CA ALA A 225 3.81 -24.88 -9.66
C ALA A 225 3.67 -24.73 -8.14
N ASN A 226 2.67 -23.94 -7.73
CA ASN A 226 2.28 -23.69 -6.35
C ASN A 226 3.42 -23.15 -5.47
N LEU A 227 4.27 -22.28 -6.04
CA LEU A 227 5.30 -21.58 -5.27
C LEU A 227 4.62 -20.52 -4.41
N TYR A 228 4.57 -20.74 -3.09
CA TYR A 228 4.00 -19.75 -2.16
C TYR A 228 4.82 -18.47 -2.20
N VAL A 229 4.17 -17.33 -2.45
CA VAL A 229 4.80 -16.01 -2.36
C VAL A 229 4.80 -15.60 -0.89
N ARG A 230 5.76 -16.22 -0.21
CA ARG A 230 6.12 -16.03 1.18
C ARG A 230 7.59 -15.67 1.23
N VAL A 231 7.98 -14.68 2.02
CA VAL A 231 9.38 -14.23 2.09
C VAL A 231 9.83 -14.11 3.53
N LYS A 232 11.02 -14.65 3.83
CA LYS A 232 11.73 -14.40 5.08
C LYS A 232 12.32 -12.99 5.04
N VAL A 233 11.95 -12.16 6.01
CA VAL A 233 12.36 -10.75 6.10
C VAL A 233 13.05 -10.45 7.43
N CYS A 234 13.77 -9.33 7.50
CA CYS A 234 14.58 -8.92 8.64
C CYS A 234 15.65 -9.97 9.01
N ASP A 235 16.24 -10.57 7.97
CA ASP A 235 17.32 -11.54 8.07
C ASP A 235 18.68 -10.83 7.96
N THR A 236 19.52 -11.00 8.98
CA THR A 236 20.84 -10.36 9.05
C THR A 236 21.92 -11.04 8.19
N GLY A 237 21.61 -12.16 7.53
CA GLY A 237 22.58 -12.95 6.76
C GLY A 237 23.00 -12.34 5.43
N VAL A 238 22.25 -11.36 4.90
CA VAL A 238 22.61 -10.59 3.70
C VAL A 238 22.67 -9.10 4.02
N ALA A 239 21.53 -8.51 4.37
CA ALA A 239 21.35 -7.12 4.80
C ALA A 239 19.95 -6.98 5.43
N LEU A 240 19.74 -6.01 6.32
CA LEU A 240 18.39 -5.70 6.81
C LEU A 240 17.67 -4.79 5.82
N GLU A 241 16.36 -5.00 5.65
CA GLU A 241 15.48 -4.05 4.98
C GLU A 241 15.34 -2.76 5.81
N ASP A 242 15.15 -1.59 5.17
CA ASP A 242 15.07 -0.29 5.85
C ASP A 242 13.98 -0.20 6.94
N ASN A 243 12.90 -0.98 6.80
CA ASN A 243 11.81 -1.01 7.76
C ASN A 243 11.98 -2.05 8.89
N CYS A 244 13.13 -2.73 8.97
CA CYS A 244 13.42 -3.71 10.01
C CYS A 244 13.99 -3.04 11.28
N VAL A 245 13.17 -3.00 12.33
CA VAL A 245 13.51 -2.40 13.62
C VAL A 245 14.06 -3.45 14.58
N ASP A 246 15.06 -3.07 15.37
CA ASP A 246 15.71 -3.89 16.38
C ASP A 246 14.81 -4.13 17.61
N TYR A 247 14.74 -5.39 18.05
CA TYR A 247 14.09 -5.83 19.29
C TYR A 247 15.09 -6.56 20.23
N GLY A 248 16.37 -6.22 20.13
CA GLY A 248 17.47 -6.56 21.04
C GLY A 248 18.23 -7.84 20.69
N SER A 249 17.59 -8.81 20.03
CA SER A 249 18.24 -10.05 19.54
C SER A 249 17.75 -10.53 18.18
N TYR A 250 16.74 -9.88 17.62
CA TYR A 250 16.15 -10.13 16.32
C TYR A 250 15.46 -8.84 15.85
N TYR A 251 15.09 -8.81 14.57
CA TYR A 251 14.51 -7.65 13.92
C TYR A 251 13.08 -7.93 13.45
N LYS A 252 12.24 -6.89 13.38
CA LYS A 252 10.83 -6.98 12.93
C LYS A 252 10.49 -5.88 11.93
N PRO A 253 9.76 -6.20 10.84
CA PRO A 253 9.37 -5.21 9.85
C PRO A 253 8.25 -4.35 10.42
N GLN A 254 8.43 -3.03 10.42
CA GLN A 254 7.41 -2.07 10.82
C GLN A 254 6.83 -1.35 9.60
N GLY A 255 5.73 -0.66 9.84
CA GLY A 255 5.16 0.29 8.89
C GLY A 255 4.59 1.49 9.65
N LEU A 256 3.99 2.41 8.90
CA LEU A 256 3.59 3.73 9.40
C LEU A 256 2.71 3.69 10.67
N ILE A 257 1.93 2.63 10.89
CA ILE A 257 1.08 2.48 12.07
C ILE A 257 1.91 2.20 13.33
N GLN A 258 2.93 1.35 13.24
CA GLN A 258 3.83 1.09 14.37
C GLN A 258 4.75 2.28 14.65
N ASP A 259 5.31 2.90 13.61
CA ASP A 259 6.16 4.10 13.72
C ASP A 259 5.43 5.26 14.45
N ASN A 260 4.12 5.34 14.29
CA ASN A 260 3.26 6.37 14.89
C ASN A 260 2.46 5.87 16.11
N ALA A 261 2.71 4.66 16.60
CA ALA A 261 1.90 4.00 17.63
C ALA A 261 1.80 4.75 18.97
N TYR A 262 2.80 5.59 19.28
CA TYR A 262 2.85 6.44 20.48
C TYR A 262 2.38 7.89 20.25
N ARG A 263 2.08 8.26 19.00
CA ARG A 263 1.80 9.64 18.58
C ARG A 263 0.44 9.79 17.89
N MET A 264 -0.26 8.68 17.67
CA MET A 264 -1.53 8.63 16.96
C MET A 264 -2.42 7.54 17.56
N ARG A 265 -3.73 7.75 17.46
CA ARG A 265 -4.74 6.74 17.73
C ARG A 265 -5.35 6.28 16.42
N PHE A 266 -5.60 4.98 16.30
CA PHE A 266 -6.15 4.37 15.09
C PHE A 266 -7.51 3.74 15.37
N ALA A 267 -8.44 3.92 14.45
CA ALA A 267 -9.67 3.14 14.32
C ALA A 267 -9.79 2.61 12.89
N LEU A 268 -10.60 1.56 12.71
CA LEU A 268 -10.86 1.02 11.39
C LEU A 268 -12.36 0.82 11.15
N MET A 269 -12.86 1.43 10.08
CA MET A 269 -14.16 1.15 9.49
C MET A 269 -13.98 0.47 8.13
N SER A 270 -14.83 -0.51 7.84
CA SER A 270 -14.80 -1.23 6.58
C SER A 270 -16.18 -1.84 6.27
N TYR A 271 -16.30 -2.50 5.13
CA TYR A 271 -17.52 -3.06 4.59
C TYR A 271 -17.93 -4.37 5.29
N THR A 272 -19.20 -4.75 5.18
CA THR A 272 -19.65 -6.15 5.34
C THR A 272 -19.45 -6.86 4.01
N LEU A 273 -18.91 -8.08 4.01
CA LEU A 273 -18.79 -8.89 2.80
C LEU A 273 -20.18 -9.35 2.34
N ASP A 274 -20.78 -8.51 1.51
CA ASP A 274 -22.14 -8.64 0.98
C ASP A 274 -22.14 -7.99 -0.40
N SER A 275 -22.83 -8.61 -1.36
CA SER A 275 -22.94 -8.11 -2.73
C SER A 275 -24.37 -7.66 -3.06
N GLY A 276 -25.24 -7.51 -2.06
CA GLY A 276 -26.53 -6.83 -2.20
C GLY A 276 -26.43 -5.31 -2.03
N GLN A 277 -27.30 -4.58 -2.71
CA GLN A 277 -27.49 -3.12 -2.55
C GLN A 277 -28.58 -2.78 -1.49
N SER A 278 -28.91 -3.72 -0.61
CA SER A 278 -30.10 -3.68 0.27
C SER A 278 -29.82 -3.31 1.73
N ARG A 279 -28.57 -2.99 2.08
CA ARG A 279 -28.17 -2.59 3.43
C ARG A 279 -27.05 -1.56 3.36
N ASP A 280 -27.20 -0.48 4.11
CA ASP A 280 -26.17 0.53 4.35
C ASP A 280 -24.83 -0.14 4.75
N GLY A 281 -23.76 0.23 4.06
CA GLY A 281 -22.39 -0.11 4.42
C GLY A 281 -21.88 0.70 5.60
N GLY A 282 -20.70 0.33 6.10
CA GLY A 282 -20.11 0.90 7.30
C GLY A 282 -20.20 -0.04 8.50
N VAL A 283 -19.10 -0.74 8.79
CA VAL A 283 -18.92 -1.55 9.98
C VAL A 283 -17.67 -1.10 10.71
N LEU A 284 -17.82 -0.74 11.98
CA LEU A 284 -16.70 -0.55 12.88
C LEU A 284 -16.01 -1.90 13.14
N ARG A 285 -14.76 -2.02 12.67
CA ARG A 285 -13.91 -3.21 12.81
C ARG A 285 -12.98 -3.12 14.01
N ALA A 286 -12.45 -1.92 14.29
CA ALA A 286 -11.62 -1.65 15.46
C ALA A 286 -11.97 -0.27 16.04
N ASN A 287 -12.09 -0.20 17.38
CA ASN A 287 -12.33 1.06 18.11
C ASN A 287 -11.08 1.95 18.11
N MET A 288 -11.28 3.27 18.25
CA MET A 288 -10.19 4.27 18.29
C MET A 288 -9.28 4.11 19.51
N LYS A 289 -8.07 3.58 19.32
CA LYS A 289 -7.11 3.30 20.40
C LYS A 289 -5.66 3.53 19.98
N TYR A 290 -4.76 3.55 20.95
CA TYR A 290 -3.32 3.37 20.69
C TYR A 290 -3.06 1.88 20.41
N VAL A 291 -2.15 1.59 19.49
CA VAL A 291 -1.86 0.22 19.02
C VAL A 291 -0.56 -0.34 19.57
N GLY A 292 0.34 0.52 20.08
CA GLY A 292 1.63 0.10 20.64
C GLY A 292 1.53 -0.53 22.03
N PRO A 293 2.63 -1.13 22.54
CA PRO A 293 2.67 -1.81 23.84
C PRO A 293 2.49 -0.87 25.05
N TYR A 294 2.69 0.44 24.85
CA TYR A 294 2.41 1.48 25.84
C TYR A 294 1.52 2.56 25.23
N ARG A 295 0.81 3.29 26.08
CA ARG A 295 -0.04 4.43 25.72
C ARG A 295 0.12 5.57 26.74
N PRO A 296 -0.20 6.83 26.38
CA PRO A 296 -0.27 7.93 27.35
C PRO A 296 -1.23 7.62 28.50
N ALA A 297 -0.75 7.80 29.74
CA ALA A 297 -1.53 7.60 30.95
C ALA A 297 -2.31 8.87 31.33
N THR A 298 -3.45 8.71 32.02
CA THR A 298 -4.32 9.84 32.42
C THR A 298 -3.61 10.86 33.32
N GLY A 299 -2.62 10.43 34.09
CA GLY A 299 -1.78 11.30 34.95
C GLY A 299 -0.52 11.86 34.27
N GLY A 300 -0.33 11.61 32.97
CA GLY A 300 0.92 11.88 32.26
C GLY A 300 1.91 10.70 32.32
N GLY A 301 2.88 10.69 31.40
CA GLY A 301 3.77 9.55 31.18
C GLY A 301 3.12 8.43 30.36
N LEU A 302 3.75 7.26 30.34
CA LEU A 302 3.27 6.08 29.62
C LEU A 302 2.82 4.99 30.60
N GLU A 303 1.72 4.31 30.28
CA GLU A 303 1.25 3.09 30.93
C GLU A 303 1.22 1.93 29.94
N VAL A 304 1.24 0.68 30.45
CA VAL A 304 1.07 -0.53 29.63
C VAL A 304 -0.29 -0.49 28.95
N ASN A 305 -0.34 -0.75 27.64
CA ASN A 305 -1.57 -0.74 26.88
C ASN A 305 -2.22 -2.14 26.87
N PRO A 306 -3.35 -2.38 27.56
CA PRO A 306 -4.02 -3.68 27.56
C PRO A 306 -4.64 -4.07 26.21
N TYR A 307 -4.70 -3.14 25.24
CA TYR A 307 -5.24 -3.36 23.89
C TYR A 307 -4.17 -3.23 22.79
N ALA A 308 -2.90 -3.41 23.16
CA ALA A 308 -1.76 -3.38 22.24
C ALA A 308 -1.90 -4.44 21.14
N GLU A 309 -1.65 -4.04 19.90
CA GLU A 309 -1.72 -4.91 18.72
C GLU A 309 -0.37 -5.52 18.35
N PHE A 310 0.71 -5.00 18.93
CA PHE A 310 2.03 -5.61 18.95
C PHE A 310 2.67 -5.48 20.33
N GLY A 311 3.43 -6.49 20.73
CA GLY A 311 4.16 -6.50 21.99
C GLY A 311 5.41 -5.60 21.97
N SER A 312 6.04 -5.46 23.14
CA SER A 312 7.38 -4.86 23.28
C SER A 312 8.49 -5.75 22.68
N ASP A 313 8.14 -6.96 22.28
CA ASP A 313 8.91 -7.92 21.49
C ASP A 313 8.68 -7.77 19.97
N GLY A 314 7.82 -6.83 19.56
CA GLY A 314 7.50 -6.53 18.17
C GLY A 314 6.58 -7.55 17.48
N ILE A 315 6.09 -8.57 18.18
CA ILE A 315 5.23 -9.63 17.64
C ILE A 315 3.77 -9.17 17.65
N PHE A 316 3.01 -9.48 16.60
CA PHE A 316 1.58 -9.15 16.53
C PHE A 316 0.73 -9.99 17.48
N VAL A 317 -0.23 -9.34 18.13
CA VAL A 317 -1.23 -9.97 19.00
C VAL A 317 -2.47 -10.26 18.16
N ASP A 318 -2.95 -11.52 18.11
CA ASP A 318 -4.11 -11.89 17.27
C ASP A 318 -5.43 -11.24 17.72
N ASN A 319 -5.72 -11.21 19.04
CA ASN A 319 -7.00 -10.70 19.58
C ASN A 319 -6.84 -9.54 20.57
N PRO A 320 -6.28 -8.40 20.16
CA PRO A 320 -5.95 -7.28 21.04
C PRO A 320 -7.18 -6.60 21.64
N ASP A 321 -8.35 -6.64 20.97
CA ASP A 321 -9.60 -6.09 21.52
C ASP A 321 -10.37 -7.11 22.39
N GLN A 322 -9.83 -8.33 22.58
CA GLN A 322 -10.41 -9.39 23.42
C GLN A 322 -11.85 -9.79 23.04
N VAL A 323 -12.25 -9.56 21.79
CA VAL A 323 -13.61 -9.86 21.32
C VAL A 323 -13.78 -11.37 21.08
N THR A 324 -14.96 -11.88 21.46
CA THR A 324 -15.38 -13.23 21.12
C THR A 324 -16.43 -13.15 20.01
N LEU A 325 -16.02 -13.38 18.77
CA LEU A 325 -16.93 -13.41 17.64
C LEU A 325 -17.72 -14.73 17.61
N THR A 326 -18.99 -14.67 17.21
CA THR A 326 -19.83 -15.85 16.97
C THR A 326 -19.15 -16.76 15.95
N GLY A 327 -18.73 -17.95 16.37
CA GLY A 327 -17.90 -18.86 15.57
C GLY A 327 -16.47 -19.06 16.10
N GLY A 328 -16.07 -18.41 17.19
CA GLY A 328 -14.80 -18.67 17.88
C GLY A 328 -13.58 -17.98 17.27
N VAL A 329 -13.76 -17.06 16.33
CA VAL A 329 -12.66 -16.29 15.73
C VAL A 329 -12.19 -15.21 16.70
N GLY A 330 -11.09 -15.49 17.40
CA GLY A 330 -10.35 -14.51 18.19
C GLY A 330 -9.37 -13.73 17.32
N ASN A 331 -9.85 -12.86 16.43
CA ASN A 331 -9.01 -11.94 15.68
C ASN A 331 -9.63 -10.53 15.65
N SER A 332 -8.85 -9.52 16.02
CA SER A 332 -9.33 -8.13 16.16
C SER A 332 -8.19 -7.11 16.05
N GLY A 333 -8.51 -5.82 16.21
CA GLY A 333 -7.56 -4.73 16.00
C GLY A 333 -7.42 -4.26 14.55
N VAL A 334 -6.78 -3.11 14.42
CA VAL A 334 -6.51 -2.38 13.17
C VAL A 334 -5.53 -3.18 12.30
N ILE A 335 -4.36 -3.52 12.84
CA ILE A 335 -3.25 -4.18 12.15
C ILE A 335 -3.66 -5.56 11.62
N ASN A 336 -4.34 -6.38 12.42
CA ASN A 336 -4.78 -7.70 11.96
C ASN A 336 -5.81 -7.61 10.85
N TYR A 337 -6.76 -6.66 10.93
CA TYR A 337 -7.72 -6.44 9.86
C TYR A 337 -7.01 -5.99 8.57
N LEU A 338 -6.07 -5.05 8.66
CA LEU A 338 -5.22 -4.61 7.55
C LEU A 338 -4.45 -5.77 6.92
N ASN A 339 -3.89 -6.65 7.73
CA ASN A 339 -3.10 -7.79 7.27
C ASN A 339 -3.94 -8.93 6.67
N ARG A 340 -5.22 -9.06 7.04
CA ARG A 340 -6.07 -10.22 6.67
C ARG A 340 -7.34 -9.89 5.87
N PHE A 341 -7.61 -8.62 5.52
CA PHE A 341 -8.74 -8.30 4.64
C PHE A 341 -8.60 -8.99 3.26
N GLY A 342 -9.73 -9.29 2.62
CA GLY A 342 -9.72 -10.04 1.36
C GLY A 342 -9.38 -11.53 1.45
N SER A 343 -8.80 -12.04 2.56
CA SER A 343 -8.57 -13.49 2.75
C SER A 343 -9.87 -14.30 2.69
N ASN A 344 -10.99 -13.71 3.12
CA ASN A 344 -12.34 -14.28 3.05
C ASN A 344 -13.12 -13.86 1.78
N GLY A 345 -12.46 -13.25 0.79
CA GLY A 345 -13.08 -12.78 -0.44
C GLY A 345 -13.33 -11.28 -0.50
N TYR A 346 -13.82 -10.85 -1.68
CA TYR A 346 -13.91 -9.46 -2.12
C TYR A 346 -15.34 -9.19 -2.58
N LYS A 347 -15.81 -7.94 -2.41
CA LYS A 347 -17.15 -7.51 -2.82
C LYS A 347 -17.12 -6.91 -4.23
N SER A 348 -18.29 -6.83 -4.86
CA SER A 348 -18.49 -6.23 -6.18
C SER A 348 -18.87 -4.74 -6.16
N TYR A 349 -19.35 -4.19 -5.03
CA TYR A 349 -19.91 -2.84 -4.92
C TYR A 349 -19.21 -2.00 -3.85
N ASP A 350 -19.06 -0.71 -4.10
CA ASP A 350 -18.38 0.24 -3.21
C ASP A 350 -19.36 1.13 -2.42
N PRO A 351 -19.48 0.96 -1.07
CA PRO A 351 -20.25 1.81 -0.18
C PRO A 351 -19.41 2.96 0.44
N ILE A 352 -18.37 3.47 -0.24
CA ILE A 352 -17.45 4.50 0.31
C ILE A 352 -18.16 5.73 0.91
N GLY A 353 -19.29 6.14 0.32
CA GLY A 353 -20.11 7.25 0.84
C GLY A 353 -20.82 6.93 2.16
N GLU A 354 -21.34 5.72 2.30
CA GLU A 354 -22.02 5.22 3.52
C GLU A 354 -20.99 5.01 4.63
N LEU A 355 -19.87 4.38 4.27
CA LEU A 355 -18.69 4.24 5.10
C LEU A 355 -18.20 5.60 5.66
N PHE A 356 -18.07 6.62 4.80
CA PHE A 356 -17.66 7.96 5.20
C PHE A 356 -18.69 8.65 6.12
N TYR A 357 -19.99 8.42 5.88
CA TYR A 357 -21.05 8.90 6.76
C TYR A 357 -20.98 8.26 8.16
N GLU A 358 -20.74 6.95 8.24
CA GLU A 358 -20.54 6.25 9.51
C GLU A 358 -19.27 6.69 10.24
N CYS A 359 -18.18 6.98 9.52
CA CYS A 359 -16.98 7.59 10.10
C CYS A 359 -17.32 8.93 10.80
N ILE A 360 -18.11 9.77 10.14
CA ILE A 360 -18.58 11.05 10.70
C ILE A 360 -19.49 10.83 11.93
N ASN A 361 -20.39 9.85 11.89
CA ASN A 361 -21.24 9.50 13.04
C ASN A 361 -20.41 9.04 14.25
N TYR A 362 -19.37 8.24 14.02
CA TYR A 362 -18.44 7.81 15.08
C TYR A 362 -17.78 9.02 15.76
N PHE A 363 -17.16 9.91 14.99
CA PHE A 363 -16.51 11.11 15.53
C PHE A 363 -17.49 12.07 16.21
N LYS A 364 -18.72 12.20 15.71
CA LYS A 364 -19.78 13.03 16.32
C LYS A 364 -20.48 12.39 17.53
N ASN A 365 -19.99 11.24 18.01
CA ASN A 365 -20.61 10.44 19.07
C ASN A 365 -22.10 10.11 18.82
N ARG A 366 -22.48 9.93 17.56
CA ARG A 366 -23.82 9.47 17.17
C ARG A 366 -23.88 7.95 17.20
N GLY A 367 -25.10 7.42 17.25
CA GLY A 367 -25.34 6.01 16.96
C GLY A 367 -25.16 5.70 15.46
N PRO A 368 -25.01 4.43 15.10
CA PRO A 368 -24.88 4.04 13.70
C PRO A 368 -26.19 4.21 12.93
N THR A 369 -26.11 4.32 11.61
CA THR A 369 -27.29 4.30 10.72
C THR A 369 -27.98 2.92 10.76
N ARG A 370 -29.28 2.87 10.45
CA ARG A 370 -30.16 1.69 10.62
C ARG A 370 -29.83 0.56 9.62
N GLY A 371 -28.72 -0.14 9.86
CA GLY A 371 -28.21 -1.24 9.05
C GLY A 371 -26.71 -1.49 9.30
N ALA A 372 -25.99 -0.46 9.72
CA ALA A 372 -24.60 -0.49 10.15
C ALA A 372 -24.46 -1.13 11.55
N PHE A 373 -24.36 -2.46 11.62
CA PHE A 373 -24.14 -3.17 12.88
C PHE A 373 -22.65 -3.11 13.29
N PRO A 374 -22.29 -2.56 14.47
CA PRO A 374 -20.92 -2.59 14.96
C PRO A 374 -20.55 -4.00 15.43
N VAL A 375 -19.37 -4.49 15.02
CA VAL A 375 -18.86 -5.81 15.44
C VAL A 375 -18.22 -5.75 16.83
N CYS A 376 -17.71 -4.59 17.23
CA CYS A 376 -17.25 -4.32 18.59
C CYS A 376 -18.26 -3.43 19.34
N PRO A 377 -18.64 -3.76 20.58
CA PRO A 377 -19.35 -2.82 21.45
C PRO A 377 -18.55 -1.51 21.60
N ARG A 378 -19.23 -0.37 21.61
CA ARG A 378 -18.62 0.92 21.92
C ARG A 378 -18.36 0.99 23.43
N PRO A 379 -17.14 1.27 23.91
CA PRO A 379 -16.93 1.60 25.31
C PRO A 379 -17.76 2.84 25.65
N LEU A 380 -18.62 2.73 26.66
CA LEU A 380 -19.25 3.90 27.27
C LEU A 380 -18.12 4.74 27.87
N ARG A 381 -17.94 5.98 27.42
CA ARG A 381 -17.10 6.94 28.16
C ARG A 381 -17.88 7.40 29.38
N HIS A 382 -17.26 7.30 30.55
CA HIS A 382 -17.60 8.11 31.71
C HIS A 382 -17.13 9.56 31.49
#